data_AF-A0A2Z3J907-F1
#
_entry.id   AF-A0A2Z3J907-F1
#
_cell.length_a   1.000
_cell.length_b   1.000
_cell.length_c   1.000
_cell.angle_alpha   90.00
_cell.angle_beta   90.00
_cell.angle_gamma   90.00
#
_symmetry.space_group_name_H-M   'P 1'
#
loop_
_entity.id
_entity.type
_entity.pdbx_description
1 polymer ?
#
loop_
_entity_poly.entity_id
_entity_poly.type
_entity_poly.pdbx_seq_one_letter_code
_entity_poly.pdbx_strand_id
1 'polypeptide(L)'
;MAFHWLETEASPSHDGVPVALTEALDPHRLVMRGTRNTPTRCVALAAEIGRAAHCRIYERRPSVCREVAASWEFGQASPQCDRARSAHGLVPLTPAAWPDLMRPAAAANEHGGYRDDEPPSPACPPFAA
;
A
#
# COMPACT_ATOMS: atom_id res chain seq x y z
N MET A 1 -5.62 -9.76 -11.69
CA MET A 1 -5.80 -10.66 -10.53
C MET A 1 -7.28 -10.67 -10.19
N ALA A 2 -7.82 -11.82 -9.79
CA ALA A 2 -9.24 -11.99 -9.45
C ALA A 2 -9.39 -12.54 -8.03
N PHE A 3 -10.50 -12.24 -7.37
CA PHE A 3 -10.79 -12.63 -5.99
C PHE A 3 -12.25 -13.05 -5.86
N HIS A 4 -12.62 -13.75 -4.78
CA HIS A 4 -13.96 -14.30 -4.65
C HIS A 4 -14.96 -13.20 -4.24
N TRP A 5 -16.21 -13.26 -4.74
CA TRP A 5 -17.22 -12.23 -4.47
C TRP A 5 -17.53 -12.04 -2.97
N LEU A 6 -17.27 -13.07 -2.14
CA LEU A 6 -17.40 -13.01 -0.68
C LEU A 6 -16.43 -12.04 0.01
N GLU A 7 -15.41 -11.55 -0.69
CA GLU A 7 -14.46 -10.55 -0.18
C GLU A 7 -14.93 -9.11 -0.41
N THR A 8 -16.18 -8.92 -0.86
CA THR A 8 -16.82 -7.61 -1.08
C THR A 8 -17.86 -7.27 -0.03
N GLU A 9 -18.31 -6.01 0.00
CA GLU A 9 -19.48 -5.58 0.79
C GLU A 9 -20.78 -6.30 0.43
N ALA A 10 -20.85 -7.05 -0.68
CA ALA A 10 -22.01 -7.87 -0.98
C ALA A 10 -22.11 -9.11 -0.06
N SER A 11 -21.04 -9.44 0.65
CA SER A 11 -20.99 -10.53 1.63
C SER A 11 -21.52 -10.06 2.99
N PRO A 12 -22.33 -10.88 3.69
CA PRO A 12 -22.85 -10.51 5.01
C PRO A 12 -21.80 -10.38 6.12
N SER A 13 -20.56 -10.85 5.92
CA SER A 13 -19.66 -11.14 7.04
C SER A 13 -18.57 -10.10 7.33
N HIS A 14 -18.27 -9.12 6.47
CA HIS A 14 -17.14 -8.19 6.72
C HIS A 14 -17.24 -6.87 5.94
N ASP A 15 -16.50 -5.85 6.40
CA ASP A 15 -16.16 -4.65 5.61
C ASP A 15 -15.20 -5.03 4.45
N GLY A 16 -15.76 -5.59 3.37
CA GLY A 16 -15.02 -6.02 2.19
C GLY A 16 -14.74 -4.91 1.17
N VAL A 17 -14.29 -5.26 -0.03
CA VAL A 17 -14.10 -4.31 -1.14
C VAL A 17 -15.45 -3.67 -1.54
N PRO A 18 -15.53 -2.35 -1.81
CA PRO A 18 -16.79 -1.77 -2.25
C PRO A 18 -17.17 -2.29 -3.63
N VAL A 19 -18.41 -2.76 -3.78
CA VAL A 19 -18.88 -3.42 -5.03
C VAL A 19 -18.71 -2.49 -6.23
N ALA A 20 -18.92 -1.17 -6.06
CA ALA A 20 -18.73 -0.16 -7.10
C ALA A 20 -17.31 -0.06 -7.67
N LEU A 21 -16.31 -0.57 -6.95
CA LEU A 21 -14.91 -0.63 -7.39
C LEU A 21 -14.54 -1.95 -8.06
N THR A 22 -15.50 -2.87 -8.23
CA THR A 22 -15.30 -4.21 -8.80
C THR A 22 -16.02 -4.38 -10.14
N GLU A 23 -15.58 -5.35 -10.93
CA GLU A 23 -16.28 -5.83 -12.12
C GLU A 23 -16.30 -7.36 -12.14
N ALA A 24 -17.37 -7.95 -12.66
CA ALA A 24 -17.51 -9.39 -12.73
C ALA A 24 -16.55 -9.99 -13.77
N LEU A 25 -15.80 -11.00 -13.33
CA LEU A 25 -14.99 -11.83 -14.22
C LEU A 25 -15.77 -13.06 -14.67
N ASP A 26 -16.39 -13.76 -13.71
CA ASP A 26 -17.21 -14.96 -13.87
C ASP A 26 -18.14 -15.10 -12.64
N PRO A 27 -19.01 -16.13 -12.54
CA PRO A 27 -20.02 -16.21 -11.48
C PRO A 27 -19.49 -16.13 -10.05
N HIS A 28 -18.24 -16.55 -9.80
CA HIS A 28 -17.69 -16.61 -8.44
C HIS A 28 -16.54 -15.63 -8.20
N ARG A 29 -16.01 -15.01 -9.27
CA ARG A 29 -14.83 -14.15 -9.17
C ARG A 29 -15.08 -12.75 -9.72
N LEU A 30 -14.51 -11.79 -9.01
CA LEU A 30 -14.48 -10.38 -9.38
C LEU A 30 -13.03 -9.96 -9.65
N VAL A 31 -12.86 -8.88 -10.40
CA VAL A 31 -11.59 -8.15 -10.47
C VAL A 31 -11.82 -6.71 -10.05
N MET A 32 -10.76 -6.02 -9.63
CA MET A 32 -10.83 -4.58 -9.40
C MET A 32 -11.03 -3.87 -10.74
N ARG A 33 -11.95 -2.91 -10.81
CA ARG A 33 -12.13 -2.10 -12.01
C ARG A 33 -10.82 -1.45 -12.42
N GLY A 34 -10.55 -1.48 -13.73
CA GLY A 34 -9.30 -0.97 -14.31
C GLY A 34 -8.15 -1.98 -14.32
N THR A 35 -8.36 -3.21 -13.85
CA THR A 35 -7.33 -4.27 -13.90
C THR A 35 -7.56 -5.35 -14.96
N ARG A 36 -8.70 -5.33 -15.66
CA ARG A 36 -9.02 -6.28 -16.73
C ARG A 36 -8.24 -6.03 -18.03
N ASN A 37 -7.94 -4.77 -18.33
CA ASN A 37 -7.30 -4.37 -19.58
C ASN A 37 -5.96 -3.67 -19.32
N THR A 38 -5.11 -3.64 -20.34
CA THR A 38 -3.85 -2.89 -20.34
C THR A 38 -4.09 -1.45 -20.80
N PRO A 39 -3.49 -0.43 -20.15
CA PRO A 39 -2.62 -0.52 -18.98
C PRO A 39 -3.39 -0.82 -17.70
N THR A 40 -2.89 -1.80 -16.94
CA THR A 40 -3.50 -2.26 -15.68
C THR A 40 -3.37 -1.17 -14.62
N ARG A 41 -4.49 -0.54 -14.24
CA ARG A 41 -4.52 0.47 -13.16
C ARG A 41 -5.84 0.39 -12.40
N CYS A 42 -5.78 -0.17 -11.19
CA CYS A 42 -6.93 -0.25 -10.29
C CYS A 42 -7.49 1.15 -9.98
N VAL A 43 -8.81 1.30 -10.02
CA VAL A 43 -9.50 2.57 -9.69
C VAL A 43 -9.25 3.07 -8.26
N ALA A 44 -8.88 2.17 -7.33
CA ALA A 44 -8.55 2.52 -5.96
C ALA A 44 -7.09 2.92 -5.74
N LEU A 45 -6.23 2.80 -6.77
CA LEU A 45 -4.82 3.16 -6.67
C LEU A 45 -4.67 4.68 -6.79
N ALA A 46 -4.25 5.31 -5.70
CA ALA A 46 -3.81 6.70 -5.70
C ALA A 46 -2.28 6.72 -5.81
N ALA A 47 -1.79 7.02 -7.01
CA ALA A 47 -0.35 7.01 -7.25
C ALA A 47 0.07 8.07 -8.27
N GLU A 48 1.17 8.73 -7.93
CA GLU A 48 2.10 9.34 -8.88
C GLU A 48 3.28 8.38 -9.03
N ILE A 49 3.34 7.67 -10.17
CA ILE A 49 4.30 6.59 -10.39
C ILE A 49 5.73 7.14 -10.32
N GLY A 50 6.58 6.45 -9.56
CA GLY A 50 7.96 6.87 -9.29
C GLY A 50 8.11 7.85 -8.13
N ARG A 51 7.01 8.37 -7.56
CA ARG A 51 7.04 9.26 -6.39
C ARG A 51 6.34 8.67 -5.18
N ALA A 52 5.03 8.42 -5.27
CA ALA A 52 4.24 7.92 -4.16
C ALA A 52 3.05 7.10 -4.67
N ALA A 53 2.71 6.02 -3.96
CA ALA A 53 1.56 5.18 -4.26
C ALA A 53 0.94 4.66 -2.97
N HIS A 54 -0.39 4.74 -2.86
CA HIS A 54 -1.15 4.09 -1.80
C HIS A 54 -2.51 3.62 -2.32
N CYS A 55 -3.11 2.66 -1.60
CA CYS A 55 -4.46 2.19 -1.88
C CYS A 55 -5.46 3.03 -1.06
N ARG A 56 -6.46 3.61 -1.72
CA ARG A 56 -7.51 4.39 -1.04
C ARG A 56 -8.43 3.56 -0.14
N ILE A 57 -8.41 2.24 -0.30
CA ILE A 57 -9.22 1.28 0.46
C ILE A 57 -8.33 0.30 1.24
N TYR A 58 -7.18 0.74 1.74
CA TYR A 58 -6.13 -0.12 2.29
C TYR A 58 -6.64 -1.19 3.28
N GLU A 59 -7.51 -0.79 4.22
CA GLU A 59 -8.10 -1.70 5.22
C GLU A 59 -9.13 -2.68 4.66
N ARG A 60 -9.66 -2.39 3.48
CA ARG A 60 -10.74 -3.13 2.81
C ARG A 60 -10.27 -3.86 1.56
N ARG A 61 -8.95 -4.04 1.41
CA ARG A 61 -8.36 -4.75 0.27
C ARG A 61 -8.75 -6.23 0.27
N PRO A 62 -8.96 -6.82 -0.93
CA PRO A 62 -9.13 -8.26 -1.04
C PRO A 62 -7.81 -8.99 -0.72
N SER A 63 -7.90 -10.27 -0.40
CA SER A 63 -6.77 -11.16 -0.08
C SER A 63 -5.62 -11.03 -1.10
N VAL A 64 -5.94 -11.14 -2.39
CA VAL A 64 -4.97 -11.04 -3.49
C VAL A 64 -4.20 -9.71 -3.51
N CYS A 65 -4.77 -8.62 -2.99
CA CYS A 65 -4.06 -7.35 -2.87
C CYS A 65 -3.21 -7.25 -1.60
N ARG A 66 -3.55 -8.00 -0.54
CA ARG A 66 -2.76 -8.08 0.70
C ARG A 66 -1.54 -8.98 0.55
N GLU A 67 -1.63 -9.99 -0.32
CA GLU A 67 -0.53 -10.91 -0.64
C GLU A 67 0.61 -10.26 -1.43
N VAL A 68 0.38 -9.09 -2.02
CA VAL A 68 1.42 -8.36 -2.76
C VAL A 68 2.25 -7.53 -1.79
N ALA A 69 3.37 -8.11 -1.34
CA ALA A 69 4.39 -7.40 -0.60
C ALA A 69 5.19 -6.45 -1.50
N ALA A 70 5.57 -5.30 -0.96
CA ALA A 70 6.51 -4.41 -1.61
C ALA A 70 7.92 -5.04 -1.62
N SER A 71 8.68 -4.80 -2.69
CA SER A 71 10.04 -5.37 -2.81
C SER A 71 10.91 -4.91 -1.64
N TRP A 72 11.55 -5.86 -0.96
CA TRP A 72 12.37 -5.68 0.25
C TRP A 72 11.63 -5.33 1.56
N GLU A 73 10.30 -5.27 1.57
CA GLU A 73 9.51 -5.05 2.80
C GLU A 73 9.80 -6.11 3.87
N PHE A 74 9.97 -7.37 3.45
CA PHE A 74 10.30 -8.50 4.33
C PHE A 74 11.70 -9.06 4.06
N GLY A 75 12.65 -8.19 3.65
CA GLY A 75 14.04 -8.58 3.41
C GLY A 75 14.28 -9.39 2.12
N GLN A 76 13.27 -9.51 1.25
CA GLN A 76 13.36 -10.21 -0.03
C GLN A 76 12.78 -9.35 -1.16
N ALA A 77 13.36 -9.46 -2.36
CA ALA A 77 12.82 -8.81 -3.55
C ALA A 77 11.47 -9.42 -3.95
N SER A 78 10.57 -8.59 -4.48
CA SER A 78 9.24 -8.98 -4.96
C SER A 78 9.21 -8.98 -6.50
N PRO A 79 9.14 -10.15 -7.17
CA PRO A 79 9.11 -10.22 -8.63
C PRO A 79 7.95 -9.45 -9.27
N GLN A 80 6.82 -9.34 -8.55
CA GLN A 80 5.65 -8.59 -9.00
C GLN A 80 5.93 -7.09 -9.00
N CYS A 81 6.59 -6.58 -7.95
CA CYS A 81 7.03 -5.20 -7.86
C CYS A 81 8.04 -4.88 -8.96
N ASP A 82 9.02 -5.75 -9.21
CA ASP A 82 10.05 -5.53 -10.22
C ASP A 82 9.49 -5.49 -11.65
N ARG A 83 8.52 -6.36 -11.96
CA ARG A 83 7.78 -6.30 -13.23
C ARG A 83 6.98 -5.00 -13.37
N ALA A 84 6.28 -4.57 -12.32
CA ALA A 84 5.52 -3.32 -12.34
C ALA A 84 6.44 -2.11 -12.55
N ARG A 85 7.59 -2.09 -11.87
CA ARG A 85 8.60 -1.04 -12.03
C ARG A 85 9.17 -1.02 -13.44
N SER A 86 9.57 -2.17 -13.96
CA SER A 86 10.07 -2.31 -15.34
C SER A 86 9.05 -1.82 -16.38
N ALA A 87 7.76 -2.14 -16.20
CA ALA A 87 6.69 -1.68 -17.09
C ALA A 87 6.51 -0.15 -17.11
N HIS A 88 6.98 0.53 -16.07
CA HIS A 88 6.98 1.99 -15.95
C HIS A 88 8.37 2.62 -16.16
N GLY A 89 9.36 1.86 -16.65
CA GLY A 89 10.72 2.36 -16.88
C GLY A 89 11.53 2.65 -15.61
N LEU A 90 11.11 2.08 -14.48
CA LEU A 90 11.77 2.25 -13.19
C LEU A 90 12.71 1.07 -12.90
N VAL A 91 13.88 1.35 -12.31
CA VAL A 91 14.84 0.32 -11.87
C VAL A 91 14.29 -0.48 -10.69
N PRO A 92 14.57 -1.78 -10.56
CA PRO A 92 14.20 -2.58 -9.37
C PRO A 92 14.65 -1.92 -8.05
N LEU A 93 13.92 -2.17 -6.98
CA LEU A 93 14.31 -1.69 -5.66
C LEU A 93 15.46 -2.53 -5.11
N THR A 94 16.30 -1.91 -4.30
CA THR A 94 17.37 -2.55 -3.51
C THR A 94 17.02 -2.49 -2.02
N PRO A 95 17.71 -3.23 -1.14
CA PRO A 95 17.49 -3.14 0.31
C PRO A 95 17.62 -1.72 0.86
N ALA A 96 18.46 -0.89 0.24
CA ALA A 96 18.67 0.51 0.61
C ALA A 96 17.42 1.39 0.44
N ALA A 97 16.38 0.93 -0.27
CA ALA A 97 15.12 1.64 -0.40
C ALA A 97 14.29 1.66 0.91
N TRP A 98 14.66 0.84 1.91
CA TRP A 98 14.00 0.73 3.21
C TRP A 98 14.98 1.03 4.35
N PRO A 99 15.49 2.27 4.47
CA PRO A 99 16.52 2.60 5.44
C PRO A 99 16.11 2.30 6.90
N ASP A 100 14.83 2.50 7.24
CA ASP A 100 14.33 2.32 8.60
C ASP A 100 14.10 0.84 8.99
N LEU A 101 13.77 -0.03 8.02
CA LEU A 101 13.62 -1.48 8.27
C LEU A 101 14.96 -2.21 8.35
N MET A 102 16.01 -1.62 7.79
CA MET A 102 17.37 -2.17 7.78
C MET A 102 18.24 -1.59 8.90
N ARG A 103 17.71 -0.68 9.73
CA ARG A 103 18.42 -0.16 10.89
C ARG A 103 18.47 -1.26 11.96
N PRO A 104 19.66 -1.74 12.38
CA PRO A 104 19.74 -2.75 13.44
C PRO A 104 19.07 -2.19 14.70
N ALA A 105 18.30 -3.04 15.39
CA ALA A 105 17.54 -2.66 16.60
C ALA A 105 18.40 -1.96 17.68
N ALA A 106 19.73 -2.19 17.65
CA ALA A 106 20.68 -1.54 18.54
C ALA A 106 20.81 -0.02 18.35
N ALA A 107 20.54 0.52 17.15
CA ALA A 107 20.66 1.96 16.86
C ALA A 107 19.36 2.74 17.17
N ALA A 108 18.34 2.09 17.74
CA ALA A 108 17.13 2.77 18.24
C ALA A 108 17.33 3.38 19.64
N ASN A 109 18.48 3.14 20.29
CA ASN A 109 18.75 3.50 21.68
C ASN A 109 19.85 4.56 21.84
N GLU A 110 20.06 5.42 20.84
CA GLU A 110 20.98 6.56 20.97
C GLU A 110 20.33 7.84 20.43
N HIS A 111 19.94 8.69 21.39
CA HIS A 111 19.33 10.03 21.27
C HIS A 111 17.82 10.09 20.92
N GLY A 112 16.93 10.63 21.74
CA GLY A 112 17.11 11.57 22.85
C GLY A 112 16.05 11.39 23.93
N GLY A 113 16.51 11.39 25.17
CA GLY A 113 15.66 11.48 26.34
C GLY A 113 14.88 12.79 26.32
N TYR A 114 13.58 12.68 26.60
CA TYR A 114 12.81 13.79 27.12
C TYR A 114 13.48 14.23 28.43
N ARG A 115 14.10 15.42 28.43
CA ARG A 115 14.48 16.09 29.66
C ARG A 115 13.21 16.76 30.20
N ASP A 116 12.82 16.43 31.43
CA ASP A 116 11.63 16.95 32.10
C ASP A 116 11.62 18.50 32.32
N ASP A 117 12.64 19.23 31.86
CA ASP A 117 12.81 20.68 32.07
C ASP A 117 12.60 21.54 30.81
N GLU A 118 12.19 20.99 29.66
CA GLU A 118 11.89 21.80 28.46
C GLU A 118 10.45 22.34 28.51
N PRO A 119 10.23 23.67 28.53
CA PRO A 119 8.87 24.22 28.48
C PRO A 119 8.20 23.84 27.15
N PRO A 120 6.88 23.57 27.16
CA PRO A 120 6.17 23.08 25.98
C PRO A 120 6.31 24.06 24.82
N SER A 121 6.79 23.55 23.69
CA SER A 121 6.84 24.29 22.42
C SER A 121 5.43 24.80 22.09
N PRO A 122 5.26 26.07 21.69
CA PRO A 122 3.93 26.62 21.45
C PRO A 122 3.25 25.91 20.28
N ALA A 123 1.97 25.59 20.47
CA ALA A 123 1.14 24.93 19.47
C ALA A 123 1.19 25.68 18.13
N CYS A 124 1.35 24.91 17.05
CA CYS A 124 1.21 25.40 15.68
C CYS A 124 -0.20 26.00 15.51
N PRO A 125 -0.36 27.25 15.04
CA PRO A 125 -1.67 27.84 14.85
C PRO A 125 -2.43 27.12 13.73
N PRO A 126 -3.78 27.08 13.78
CA PRO A 126 -4.58 26.48 12.72
C PRO A 126 -4.37 27.25 11.41
N PHE A 127 -4.15 26.50 10.32
CA PHE A 127 -4.18 27.03 8.97
C PHE A 127 -5.50 27.80 8.75
N ALA A 128 -5.39 29.10 8.46
CA ALA A 128 -6.54 29.93 8.13
C ALA A 128 -6.98 29.68 6.67
N ALA A 129 -8.27 29.36 6.54
CA ALA A 129 -9.21 29.42 5.40
C ALA A 129 -8.74 28.97 4.01
#